data_AF-A0A382F2S6-F1
#
_entry.id   AF-A0A382F2S6-F1
#
_cell.length_a   1.000
_cell.length_b   1.000
_cell.length_c   1.000
_cell.angle_alpha   90.00
_cell.angle_beta   90.00
_cell.angle_gamma   90.00
#
_symmetry.space_group_name_H-M   'P 1'
#
loop_
_entity.id
_entity.type
_entity.pdbx_description
1 polymer ?
#
loop_
_entity_poly.entity_id
_entity_poly.type
_entity_poly.pdbx_seq_one_letter_code
_entity_poly.pdbx_strand_id
1 'polypeptide(L)'
;MKKNIQIISFILFISMNLWAKEVPVEMAETAAKNFYSSRMNHNLGEFKIRDIHRLLHQDRLMIYAFDIEQNGFVLIAGDDRVYPVIGYSFESGYSTENIPLQLAGLLEEYKKEIYHAISQNVQPDNQIENEWVTILDENYVEQVTRNVGPLIQARFNQPSPWNLLCPNDPDGP
;
A
#
# COMPACT_ATOMS: atom_id res chain seq x y z
N MET A 1 29.86 -38.29 12.86
CA MET A 1 29.77 -37.02 13.62
C MET A 1 30.28 -35.81 12.85
N LYS A 2 31.52 -35.77 12.33
CA LYS A 2 32.06 -34.60 11.58
C LYS A 2 31.23 -34.19 10.35
N LYS A 3 30.69 -35.15 9.58
CA LYS A 3 29.84 -34.89 8.41
C LYS A 3 28.50 -34.21 8.77
N ASN A 4 27.91 -34.57 9.91
CA ASN A 4 26.65 -33.97 10.37
C ASN A 4 26.86 -32.55 10.90
N ILE A 5 28.03 -32.28 11.52
CA ILE A 5 28.42 -30.93 11.96
C ILE A 5 28.63 -30.00 10.75
N GLN A 6 29.23 -30.48 9.66
CA GLN A 6 29.40 -29.70 8.43
C GLN A 6 28.06 -29.35 7.77
N ILE A 7 27.10 -30.27 7.77
CA ILE A 7 25.75 -30.04 7.21
C ILE A 7 25.00 -28.98 8.05
N ILE A 8 25.06 -29.07 9.39
CA ILE A 8 24.44 -28.09 10.28
C ILE A 8 25.08 -26.70 10.09
N SER A 9 26.40 -26.63 9.96
CA SER A 9 27.11 -25.38 9.74
C SER A 9 26.78 -24.74 8.39
N PHE A 10 26.51 -25.54 7.36
CA PHE A 10 26.11 -25.06 6.03
C PHE A 10 24.67 -24.51 6.02
N ILE A 11 23.75 -25.18 6.74
CA ILE A 11 22.37 -24.70 6.92
C ILE A 11 22.35 -23.37 7.70
N LEU A 12 23.16 -23.24 8.77
CA LEU A 12 23.27 -22.00 9.54
C LEU A 12 23.82 -20.82 8.72
N PHE A 13 24.71 -21.10 7.77
CA PHE A 13 25.29 -20.07 6.90
C PHE A 13 24.30 -19.56 5.84
N ILE A 14 23.41 -20.45 5.36
CA ILE A 14 22.34 -20.08 4.42
C ILE A 14 21.26 -19.23 5.11
N SER A 15 20.94 -19.50 6.38
CA SER A 15 19.94 -18.73 7.13
C SER A 15 20.34 -17.28 7.45
N MET A 16 21.64 -16.93 7.37
CA MET A 16 22.12 -15.56 7.62
C MET A 16 21.88 -14.60 6.45
N ASN A 17 21.34 -15.08 5.31
CA ASN A 17 21.07 -14.27 4.12
C ASN A 17 19.58 -13.93 3.93
N LEU A 18 18.76 -14.02 4.97
CA LEU A 18 17.40 -13.50 4.95
C LEU A 18 17.44 -11.98 5.11
N TRP A 19 17.88 -11.29 4.05
CA TRP A 19 17.67 -9.85 3.95
C TRP A 19 16.17 -9.65 3.77
N ALA A 20 15.57 -8.78 4.59
CA ALA A 20 14.18 -8.37 4.40
C ALA A 20 14.04 -7.83 2.97
N LYS A 21 13.41 -8.67 2.16
CA LYS A 21 13.32 -8.59 0.70
C LYS A 21 12.09 -7.75 0.39
N GLU A 22 12.10 -7.07 -0.76
CA GLU A 22 10.89 -6.43 -1.29
C GLU A 22 9.69 -7.38 -1.18
N VAL A 23 8.56 -6.83 -0.74
CA VAL A 23 7.31 -7.58 -0.56
C VAL A 23 6.92 -8.17 -1.91
N PRO A 24 6.80 -9.51 -2.03
CA PRO A 24 6.36 -10.16 -3.25
C PRO A 24 4.93 -9.72 -3.60
N VAL A 25 4.62 -9.66 -4.90
CA VAL A 25 3.29 -9.21 -5.36
C VAL A 25 2.17 -10.09 -4.81
N GLU A 26 2.41 -11.39 -4.63
CA GLU A 26 1.44 -12.35 -4.09
C GLU A 26 1.12 -12.07 -2.61
N MET A 27 2.13 -11.65 -1.84
CA MET A 27 1.96 -11.24 -0.45
C MET A 27 1.20 -9.92 -0.37
N ALA A 28 1.55 -8.95 -1.22
CA ALA A 28 0.85 -7.67 -1.30
C ALA A 28 -0.62 -7.84 -1.76
N GLU A 29 -0.88 -8.73 -2.71
CA GLU A 29 -2.22 -9.07 -3.17
C GLU A 29 -3.06 -9.71 -2.05
N THR A 30 -2.45 -10.62 -1.28
CA THR A 30 -3.11 -11.24 -0.12
C THR A 30 -3.48 -10.19 0.92
N ALA A 31 -2.54 -9.30 1.26
CA ALA A 31 -2.78 -8.18 2.17
C ALA A 31 -3.90 -7.25 1.66
N ALA A 32 -3.88 -6.88 0.38
CA ALA A 32 -4.92 -6.06 -0.25
C ALA A 32 -6.30 -6.73 -0.21
N LYS A 33 -6.36 -8.02 -0.56
CA LYS A 33 -7.60 -8.80 -0.55
C LYS A 33 -8.18 -8.92 0.85
N ASN A 34 -7.36 -9.28 1.82
CA ASN A 34 -7.79 -9.46 3.22
C ASN A 34 -8.28 -8.14 3.79
N PHE A 35 -7.53 -7.05 3.57
CA PHE A 35 -7.93 -5.72 3.99
C PHE A 35 -9.26 -5.28 3.38
N TYR A 36 -9.38 -5.35 2.06
CA TYR A 36 -10.59 -4.94 1.35
C TYR A 36 -11.80 -5.78 1.77
N SER A 37 -11.63 -7.10 1.83
CA SER A 37 -12.71 -8.01 2.22
C SER A 37 -13.17 -7.74 3.64
N SER A 38 -12.24 -7.55 4.58
CA SER A 38 -12.58 -7.26 5.98
C SER A 38 -13.43 -5.99 6.11
N ARG A 39 -13.05 -4.92 5.40
CA ARG A 39 -13.78 -3.64 5.41
C ARG A 39 -15.14 -3.71 4.72
N MET A 40 -15.33 -4.66 3.81
CA MET A 40 -16.59 -4.94 3.10
C MET A 40 -17.42 -6.06 3.75
N ASN A 41 -17.17 -6.38 5.03
CA ASN A 41 -17.85 -7.44 5.80
C ASN A 41 -17.72 -8.85 5.16
N HIS A 42 -16.54 -9.16 4.62
CA HIS A 42 -16.19 -10.44 3.99
C HIS A 42 -17.08 -10.85 2.81
N ASN A 43 -17.69 -9.90 2.10
CA ASN A 43 -18.35 -10.19 0.83
C ASN A 43 -17.31 -10.45 -0.28
N LEU A 44 -16.74 -11.66 -0.29
CA LEU A 44 -15.66 -12.09 -1.19
C LEU A 44 -16.04 -12.13 -2.67
N GLY A 45 -17.34 -11.99 -3.00
CA GLY A 45 -17.80 -11.92 -4.39
C GLY A 45 -17.32 -10.70 -5.17
N GLU A 46 -16.69 -9.73 -4.50
CA GLU A 46 -16.40 -8.40 -5.07
C GLU A 46 -14.90 -8.10 -5.24
N PHE A 47 -13.98 -8.89 -4.65
CA PHE A 47 -12.55 -8.63 -4.80
C PHE A 47 -12.00 -9.25 -6.10
N LYS A 48 -12.05 -8.47 -7.17
CA LYS A 48 -11.40 -8.78 -8.45
C LYS A 48 -10.51 -7.61 -8.84
N ILE A 49 -9.24 -7.89 -9.09
CA ILE A 49 -8.26 -6.87 -9.47
C ILE A 49 -8.47 -6.53 -10.94
N ARG A 50 -8.66 -5.24 -11.23
CA ARG A 50 -8.69 -4.67 -12.58
C ARG A 50 -7.27 -4.51 -13.11
N ASP A 51 -6.39 -3.90 -12.31
CA ASP A 51 -4.99 -3.65 -12.64
C ASP A 51 -4.11 -3.55 -11.38
N ILE A 52 -2.80 -3.75 -11.56
CA ILE A 52 -1.78 -3.61 -10.51
C ILE A 52 -0.73 -2.60 -10.97
N HIS A 53 -0.76 -1.40 -10.38
CA HIS A 53 0.25 -0.38 -10.67
C HIS A 53 1.41 -0.49 -9.69
N ARG A 54 2.64 -0.39 -10.21
CA ARG A 54 3.87 -0.36 -9.41
C ARG A 54 4.38 1.07 -9.33
N LEU A 55 4.33 1.65 -8.13
CA LEU A 55 4.82 2.99 -7.87
C LEU A 55 6.27 2.89 -7.42
N LEU A 56 7.17 3.33 -8.31
CA LEU A 56 8.61 3.23 -8.10
C LEU A 56 9.21 4.55 -7.58
N HIS A 57 10.32 4.44 -6.87
CA HIS A 57 11.23 5.54 -6.55
C HIS A 57 12.66 5.02 -6.69
N GLN A 58 13.48 5.69 -7.53
CA GLN A 58 14.84 5.25 -7.87
C GLN A 58 14.92 3.77 -8.31
N ASP A 59 14.05 3.38 -9.26
CA ASP A 59 13.93 2.01 -9.80
C ASP A 59 13.60 0.91 -8.77
N ARG A 60 13.28 1.30 -7.54
CA ARG A 60 12.83 0.40 -6.49
C ARG A 60 11.33 0.51 -6.30
N LEU A 61 10.68 -0.64 -6.10
CA LEU A 61 9.26 -0.70 -5.78
C LEU A 61 8.98 -0.17 -4.38
N MET A 62 8.14 0.85 -4.29
CA MET A 62 7.75 1.44 -3.01
C MET A 62 6.31 1.08 -2.63
N ILE A 63 5.39 1.09 -3.60
CA ILE A 63 3.95 0.87 -3.36
C ILE A 63 3.36 0.05 -4.52
N TYR A 64 2.55 -0.94 -4.18
CA TYR A 64 1.60 -1.56 -5.11
C TYR A 64 0.25 -0.85 -5.00
N ALA A 65 -0.34 -0.44 -6.12
CA ALA A 65 -1.72 0.01 -6.17
C ALA A 65 -2.58 -1.05 -6.86
N PHE A 66 -3.43 -1.72 -6.08
CA PHE A 66 -4.40 -2.67 -6.58
C PHE A 66 -5.70 -1.93 -6.91
N ASP A 67 -5.97 -1.75 -8.20
CA ASP A 67 -7.23 -1.18 -8.68
C ASP A 67 -8.29 -2.28 -8.78
N ILE A 68 -9.49 -2.04 -8.26
CA ILE A 68 -10.51 -3.09 -8.05
C ILE A 68 -11.65 -2.92 -9.05
N GLU A 69 -12.02 -4.01 -9.71
CA GLU A 69 -12.92 -4.02 -10.88
C GLU A 69 -14.31 -3.48 -10.59
N GLN A 70 -14.88 -3.77 -9.42
CA GLN A 70 -16.17 -3.22 -9.04
C GLN A 70 -16.05 -1.75 -8.65
N ASN A 71 -15.26 -1.45 -7.62
CA ASN A 71 -14.92 -0.09 -7.25
C ASN A 71 -13.80 -0.07 -6.21
N GLY A 72 -13.07 1.05 -6.11
CA GLY A 72 -12.06 1.24 -5.08
C GLY A 72 -10.65 0.81 -5.48
N PHE A 73 -9.74 1.00 -4.53
CA PHE A 73 -8.35 0.57 -4.63
C PHE A 73 -7.76 0.33 -3.24
N VAL A 74 -6.68 -0.43 -3.19
CA VAL A 74 -5.83 -0.55 -2.00
C VAL A 74 -4.37 -0.32 -2.39
N LEU A 75 -3.69 0.56 -1.65
CA LEU A 75 -2.26 0.84 -1.77
C LEU A 75 -1.52 0.05 -0.70
N ILE A 76 -0.65 -0.86 -1.12
CA ILE A 76 0.15 -1.72 -0.24
C ILE A 76 1.61 -1.35 -0.34
N ALA A 77 2.31 -1.30 0.80
CA ALA A 77 3.73 -1.06 0.84
C ALA A 77 4.54 -2.15 0.11
N GLY A 78 5.61 -1.74 -0.57
CA GLY A 78 6.54 -2.62 -1.28
C GLY A 78 7.64 -3.22 -0.40
N ASP A 79 7.67 -2.89 0.89
CA ASP A 79 8.67 -3.34 1.86
C ASP A 79 8.01 -3.52 3.24
N ASP A 80 8.42 -4.54 3.99
CA ASP A 80 7.79 -4.96 5.25
C ASP A 80 8.26 -4.15 6.47
N ARG A 81 9.18 -3.18 6.26
CA ARG A 81 9.65 -2.24 7.29
C ARG A 81 8.63 -1.17 7.68
N VAL A 82 7.55 -1.01 6.91
CA VAL A 82 6.49 -0.02 7.12
C VAL A 82 5.13 -0.71 7.22
N TYR A 83 4.09 0.02 7.63
CA TYR A 83 2.72 -0.51 7.66
C TYR A 83 2.27 -1.03 6.30
N PRO A 84 1.54 -2.18 6.25
CA PRO A 84 1.17 -2.81 4.99
C PRO A 84 0.24 -1.95 4.14
N VAL A 85 -0.74 -1.26 4.74
CA VAL A 85 -1.72 -0.45 4.01
C VAL A 85 -1.35 1.04 4.07
N ILE A 86 -1.02 1.62 2.92
CA ILE A 86 -0.67 3.04 2.78
C ILE A 86 -1.94 3.89 2.62
N GLY A 87 -2.94 3.37 1.92
CA GLY A 87 -4.19 4.08 1.65
C GLY A 87 -5.15 3.24 0.84
N TYR A 88 -6.42 3.63 0.83
CA TYR A 88 -7.46 2.89 0.11
C TYR A 88 -8.65 3.79 -0.22
N SER A 89 -9.50 3.31 -1.13
CA SER A 89 -10.83 3.86 -1.39
C SER A 89 -11.78 2.71 -1.69
N PHE A 90 -13.06 2.85 -1.35
CA PHE A 90 -14.14 1.94 -1.77
C PHE A 90 -15.07 2.58 -2.81
N GLU A 91 -14.85 3.85 -3.13
CA GLU A 91 -15.79 4.65 -3.94
C GLU A 91 -15.29 4.90 -5.38
N SER A 92 -13.98 4.86 -5.58
CA SER A 92 -13.35 5.16 -6.86
C SER A 92 -12.11 4.31 -7.06
N GLY A 93 -11.92 3.83 -8.29
CA GLY A 93 -10.71 3.12 -8.70
C GLY A 93 -9.45 3.99 -8.63
N TYR A 94 -8.30 3.34 -8.76
CA TYR A 94 -7.01 4.00 -8.89
C TYR A 94 -6.67 4.19 -10.36
N SER A 95 -6.07 5.32 -10.70
CA SER A 95 -5.50 5.56 -12.03
C SER A 95 -4.19 6.31 -11.88
N THR A 96 -3.24 6.01 -12.75
CA THR A 96 -1.99 6.77 -12.88
C THR A 96 -2.13 7.99 -13.79
N GLU A 97 -3.24 8.09 -14.53
CA GLU A 97 -3.55 9.21 -15.41
C GLU A 97 -4.24 10.34 -14.62
N ASN A 98 -3.86 11.59 -14.88
CA ASN A 98 -4.49 12.78 -14.31
C ASN A 98 -4.60 12.79 -12.77
N ILE A 99 -3.62 12.18 -12.07
CA ILE A 99 -3.55 12.25 -10.60
C ILE A 99 -3.48 13.73 -10.17
N PRO A 100 -4.35 14.19 -9.25
CA PRO A 100 -4.27 15.54 -8.70
C PRO A 100 -2.89 15.81 -8.10
N LEU A 101 -2.30 16.98 -8.37
CA LEU A 101 -0.95 17.33 -7.92
C LEU A 101 -0.75 17.11 -6.41
N GLN A 102 -1.78 17.38 -5.61
CA GLN A 102 -1.76 17.18 -4.16
C GLN A 102 -1.63 15.70 -3.78
N LEU A 103 -2.36 14.81 -4.47
CA LEU A 103 -2.26 13.37 -4.27
C LEU A 103 -0.91 12.84 -4.78
N ALA A 104 -0.44 13.35 -5.93
CA ALA A 104 0.88 13.00 -6.46
C ALA A 104 2.00 13.38 -5.47
N GLY A 105 1.93 14.58 -4.87
CA GLY A 105 2.86 15.02 -3.84
C GLY A 105 2.81 14.14 -2.59
N LEU A 106 1.61 13.81 -2.10
CA LEU A 106 1.45 12.92 -0.94
C LEU A 106 2.04 11.53 -1.20
N LEU A 107 1.74 10.93 -2.35
CA LEU A 107 2.30 9.63 -2.72
C LEU A 107 3.82 9.68 -2.87
N GLU A 108 4.39 10.78 -3.35
CA GLU A 108 5.83 10.95 -3.46
C GLU A 108 6.51 11.05 -2.08
N GLU A 109 5.88 11.71 -1.10
CA GLU A 109 6.38 11.69 0.28
C GLU A 109 6.35 10.29 0.89
N TYR A 110 5.27 9.53 0.72
CA TYR A 110 5.23 8.13 1.16
C TYR A 110 6.33 7.28 0.51
N LYS A 111 6.58 7.46 -0.79
CA LYS A 111 7.69 6.77 -1.46
C LYS A 111 9.05 7.12 -0.85
N LYS A 112 9.29 8.39 -0.53
CA LYS A 112 10.53 8.83 0.13
C LYS A 112 10.67 8.26 1.53
N GLU A 113 9.59 8.17 2.30
CA GLU A 113 9.59 7.57 3.63
C GLU A 113 9.94 6.08 3.58
N ILE A 114 9.31 5.33 2.67
CA ILE A 114 9.61 3.90 2.45
C ILE A 114 11.06 3.74 2.00
N TYR A 115 11.49 4.53 1.02
CA TYR A 115 12.88 4.51 0.56
C TYR A 115 13.86 4.82 1.70
N HIS A 116 13.55 5.80 2.56
CA HIS A 116 14.36 6.15 3.71
C HIS A 116 14.48 4.98 4.69
N ALA A 117 13.34 4.37 5.07
CA ALA A 117 13.30 3.21 5.95
C ALA A 117 14.20 2.07 5.44
N ILE A 118 14.17 1.85 4.13
CA ILE A 118 15.01 0.85 3.50
C ILE A 118 16.49 1.26 3.51
N SER A 119 16.80 2.49 3.07
CA SER A 119 18.18 2.98 2.95
C SER A 119 18.92 3.01 4.28
N GLN A 120 18.20 3.26 5.37
CA GLN A 120 18.75 3.27 6.73
C GLN A 120 18.62 1.90 7.43
N ASN A 121 18.08 0.90 6.73
CA ASN A 121 17.76 -0.42 7.29
C ASN A 121 17.02 -0.32 8.63
N VAL A 122 16.04 0.59 8.68
CA VAL A 122 15.13 0.73 9.83
C VAL A 122 14.48 -0.62 10.07
N GLN A 123 14.53 -1.09 11.32
CA GLN A 123 13.84 -2.30 11.70
C GLN A 123 12.39 -1.96 11.98
N PRO A 124 11.42 -2.75 11.48
CA PRO A 124 10.04 -2.58 11.89
C PRO A 124 9.94 -2.76 13.41
N ASP A 125 9.04 -2.02 14.04
CA ASP A 125 8.70 -2.28 15.43
C ASP A 125 7.73 -3.47 15.52
N ASN A 126 7.50 -3.95 16.74
CA ASN A 126 6.57 -5.06 16.98
C ASN A 126 5.16 -4.77 16.45
N GLN A 127 4.75 -3.50 16.34
CA GLN A 127 3.42 -3.17 15.84
C GLN A 127 3.36 -3.42 14.34
N ILE A 128 4.32 -2.91 13.56
CA ILE A 128 4.40 -3.13 12.11
C ILE A 128 4.55 -4.62 11.79
N GLU A 129 5.41 -5.35 12.51
CA GLU A 129 5.56 -6.80 12.33
C GLU A 129 4.24 -7.54 12.57
N ASN A 130 3.52 -7.19 13.63
CA ASN A 130 2.23 -7.78 13.94
C ASN A 130 1.18 -7.45 12.87
N GLU A 131 1.14 -6.22 12.34
CA GLU A 131 0.23 -5.84 11.25
C GLU A 131 0.47 -6.68 9.99
N TRP A 132 1.72 -6.94 9.62
CA TRP A 132 2.03 -7.83 8.50
C TRP A 132 1.62 -9.27 8.76
N VAL A 133 1.80 -9.77 9.98
CA VAL A 133 1.37 -11.14 10.34
C VAL A 133 -0.15 -11.25 10.31
N THR A 134 -0.87 -10.28 10.87
CA THR A 134 -2.34 -10.34 10.99
C THR A 134 -3.03 -10.11 9.65
N ILE A 135 -2.57 -9.15 8.84
CA ILE A 135 -3.19 -8.83 7.55
C ILE A 135 -3.08 -9.97 6.54
N LEU A 136 -2.09 -10.85 6.70
CA LEU A 136 -1.90 -12.04 5.85
C LEU A 136 -2.73 -13.25 6.32
N ASP A 137 -3.36 -13.19 7.50
CA ASP A 137 -4.27 -14.24 7.97
C ASP A 137 -5.57 -14.24 7.14
N GLU A 138 -6.02 -15.41 6.71
CA GLU A 138 -7.28 -15.57 5.97
C GLU A 138 -8.51 -15.09 6.75
N ASN A 139 -8.43 -15.08 8.09
CA ASN A 139 -9.46 -14.60 9.00
C ASN A 139 -9.18 -13.19 9.52
N TYR A 140 -8.35 -12.41 8.82
CA TYR A 140 -8.08 -11.02 9.18
C TYR A 140 -9.38 -10.22 9.32
N VAL A 141 -9.56 -9.61 10.49
CA VAL A 141 -10.67 -8.71 10.79
C VAL A 141 -10.09 -7.39 11.29
N GLU A 142 -10.25 -6.35 10.47
CA GLU A 142 -9.89 -5.00 10.83
C GLU A 142 -10.84 -4.49 11.93
N GLN A 143 -10.27 -4.15 13.08
CA GLN A 143 -11.03 -3.67 14.22
C GLN A 143 -11.54 -2.24 13.97
N VAL A 144 -12.83 -2.08 13.66
CA VAL A 144 -13.45 -0.75 13.52
C VAL A 144 -13.73 -0.17 14.91
N THR A 145 -12.77 0.57 15.45
CA THR A 145 -12.88 1.12 16.83
C THR A 145 -13.67 2.42 16.90
N ARG A 146 -13.70 3.23 15.83
CA ARG A 146 -14.53 4.43 15.66
C ARG A 146 -14.49 4.91 14.21
N ASN A 147 -15.64 5.15 13.59
CA ASN A 147 -15.71 5.73 12.24
C ASN A 147 -16.31 7.13 12.31
N VAL A 148 -15.53 8.15 11.94
CA VAL A 148 -16.04 9.49 11.63
C VAL A 148 -15.96 9.63 10.13
N GLY A 149 -17.10 9.51 9.45
CA GLY A 149 -17.17 9.70 8.01
C GLY A 149 -16.78 11.13 7.61
N PRO A 150 -16.59 11.39 6.30
CA PRO A 150 -16.30 12.72 5.80
C PRO A 150 -17.29 13.76 6.33
N LEU A 151 -16.78 14.78 7.01
CA LEU A 151 -17.62 15.84 7.59
C LEU A 151 -18.20 16.77 6.52
N ILE A 152 -17.53 16.84 5.36
CA ILE A 152 -17.94 17.61 4.20
C ILE A 152 -18.37 16.64 3.11
N GLN A 153 -19.59 16.82 2.60
CA GLN A 153 -20.13 16.02 1.49
C GLN A 153 -19.85 16.66 0.12
N ALA A 154 -19.49 17.94 0.09
CA ALA A 154 -19.21 18.67 -1.14
C ALA A 154 -17.95 18.10 -1.83
N ARG A 155 -18.08 17.78 -3.12
CA ARG A 155 -16.97 17.37 -3.99
C ARG A 155 -16.46 18.59 -4.77
N PHE A 156 -15.75 19.47 -4.07
CA PHE A 156 -15.09 20.62 -4.69
C PHE A 156 -14.08 20.18 -5.75
N ASN A 157 -13.86 21.02 -6.75
CA ASN A 157 -12.84 20.79 -7.77
C ASN A 157 -12.14 22.11 -8.11
N GLN A 158 -11.08 22.06 -8.92
CA GLN A 158 -10.33 23.23 -9.38
C GLN A 158 -10.86 23.86 -10.69
N PRO A 159 -11.27 23.11 -11.73
CA PRO A 159 -11.73 23.69 -12.99
C PRO A 159 -13.15 24.25 -12.87
N SER A 160 -13.65 24.79 -13.98
CA SER A 160 -15.01 25.32 -14.11
C SER A 160 -16.07 24.31 -13.60
N PRO A 161 -17.07 24.76 -12.82
CA PRO A 161 -17.42 26.15 -12.51
C PRO A 161 -16.71 26.74 -11.28
N TRP A 162 -15.84 26.00 -10.60
CA TRP A 162 -15.26 26.42 -9.31
C TRP A 162 -14.29 27.60 -9.43
N ASN A 163 -13.67 27.78 -10.60
CA ASN A 163 -12.74 28.87 -10.89
C ASN A 163 -13.39 30.06 -11.64
N LEU A 164 -14.72 30.14 -11.77
CA LEU A 164 -15.40 31.20 -12.54
C LEU A 164 -15.08 32.63 -12.07
N LEU A 165 -14.69 32.80 -10.81
CA LEU A 165 -14.34 34.09 -10.22
C LEU A 165 -12.82 34.26 -10.00
N CYS A 166 -12.01 33.31 -10.47
CA CYS A 166 -10.56 33.45 -10.48
C CYS A 166 -10.11 34.37 -11.62
N PRO A 167 -8.99 35.11 -11.48
CA PRO A 167 -8.37 35.80 -12.60
C PRO A 167 -8.01 34.81 -13.73
N ASN A 168 -8.06 35.28 -14.97
CA ASN A 168 -7.58 34.50 -16.11
C ASN A 168 -6.06 34.29 -15.98
N ASP A 169 -5.64 33.04 -16.09
CA ASP A 169 -4.24 32.63 -16.07
C ASP A 169 -3.98 31.71 -17.29
N PRO A 170 -2.95 31.96 -18.11
CA PRO A 170 -2.59 31.07 -19.23
C PRO A 170 -2.33 29.61 -18.82
N ASP A 171 -1.86 29.39 -17.58
CA ASP A 171 -1.58 28.07 -17.01
C ASP A 171 -2.71 27.59 -16.08
N GLY A 172 -3.83 28.31 -16.03
CA GLY A 172 -5.01 27.93 -15.25
C GLY A 172 -5.82 26.80 -15.88
N PRO A 173 -6.52 25.97 -15.07
CA PRO A 173 -7.41 24.92 -15.56
C PRO A 173 -8.74 25.45 -16.11
#